data_AF-A0A673FUD5-F1
#
_entry.id   AF-A0A673FUD5-F1
#
_cell.length_a   1.000
_cell.length_b   1.000
_cell.length_c   1.000
_cell.angle_alpha   90.00
_cell.angle_beta   90.00
_cell.angle_gamma   90.00
#
_symmetry.space_group_name_H-M   'P 1'
#
loop_
_entity.id
_entity.type
_entity.pdbx_description
1 polymer ?
#
loop_
_entity_poly.entity_id
_entity_poly.type
_entity_poly.pdbx_seq_one_letter_code
_entity_poly.pdbx_strand_id
1 'polypeptide(L)'
;LYLQSLIILHHVFTALDCTVMNGNLKQIDAGSGSVVGVNNHNEAFVMIDNVFTKISTSLKHFSVGPAGQLGVDSAYNIFKLKSGSFVQFPGKELQKAQITEKTCLICH
;
A
#
# COMPACT_ATOMS: atom_id res chain seq x y z
N LEU A 1 27.22 -38.19 26.08
CA LEU A 1 26.46 -37.94 24.83
C LEU A 1 25.11 -37.29 25.15
N TYR A 2 25.09 -36.12 25.79
CA TYR A 2 23.84 -35.38 26.00
C TYR A 2 24.11 -33.87 26.10
N LEU A 3 24.82 -33.34 25.11
CA LEU A 3 25.06 -31.90 25.00
C LEU A 3 24.81 -31.39 23.57
N GLN A 4 23.75 -31.89 22.93
CA GLN A 4 23.30 -31.40 21.62
C GLN A 4 21.78 -31.14 21.53
N SER A 5 21.04 -31.15 22.64
CA SER A 5 19.58 -30.97 22.59
C SER A 5 19.05 -29.62 23.10
N LEU A 6 19.93 -28.65 23.39
CA LEU A 6 19.50 -27.36 23.97
C LEU A 6 19.90 -26.13 23.13
N ILE A 7 19.89 -26.26 21.79
CA ILE A 7 20.06 -25.12 20.88
C ILE A 7 18.84 -24.93 19.96
N ILE A 8 17.89 -25.88 19.93
CA ILE A 8 16.70 -25.83 19.07
C ILE A 8 15.53 -25.05 19.73
N LEU A 9 15.78 -24.26 20.77
CA LEU A 9 14.73 -23.48 21.48
C LEU A 9 15.07 -21.98 21.61
N HIS A 10 15.83 -21.41 20.69
CA HIS A 10 16.06 -19.96 20.60
C HIS A 10 15.54 -19.33 19.31
N HIS A 11 14.60 -20.00 18.63
CA HIS A 11 13.80 -19.38 17.58
C HIS A 11 12.35 -19.35 18.02
N VAL A 12 12.09 -18.58 19.07
CA VAL A 12 10.76 -18.01 19.28
C VAL A 12 10.51 -17.14 18.04
N PHE A 13 9.74 -17.66 17.09
CA PHE A 13 9.07 -16.81 16.12
C PHE A 13 8.16 -15.89 16.94
N THR A 14 8.54 -14.64 17.11
CA THR A 14 7.62 -13.62 17.62
C THR A 14 6.51 -13.51 16.58
N ALA A 15 5.32 -14.00 16.91
CA ALA A 15 4.15 -13.79 16.07
C ALA A 15 3.91 -12.29 15.96
N LEU A 16 3.57 -11.84 14.76
CA LEU A 16 3.28 -10.44 14.50
C LEU A 16 1.91 -10.09 15.10
N ASP A 17 1.85 -9.11 15.99
CA ASP A 17 0.58 -8.66 16.59
C ASP A 17 -0.14 -7.73 15.61
N CYS A 18 -1.22 -8.25 15.01
CA CYS A 18 -1.96 -7.58 13.95
C CYS A 18 -3.38 -7.30 14.42
N THR A 19 -3.89 -6.10 14.11
CA THR A 19 -5.30 -5.76 14.34
C THR A 19 -6.06 -5.63 13.03
N VAL A 20 -7.32 -6.06 13.02
CA VAL A 20 -8.19 -5.90 11.86
C VAL A 20 -8.62 -4.45 11.76
N MET A 21 -8.40 -3.84 10.59
CA MET A 21 -8.85 -2.49 10.26
C MET A 21 -10.09 -2.55 9.36
N ASN A 22 -11.05 -1.68 9.61
CA ASN A 22 -12.25 -1.58 8.78
C ASN A 22 -11.91 -1.11 7.37
N GLY A 23 -12.30 -1.89 6.36
CA GLY A 23 -12.10 -1.57 4.95
C GLY A 23 -12.13 -2.82 4.07
N ASN A 24 -12.28 -2.64 2.77
CA ASN A 24 -12.17 -3.72 1.78
C ASN A 24 -11.33 -3.22 0.61
N LEU A 25 -10.04 -3.55 0.61
CA LEU A 25 -9.07 -3.11 -0.39
C LEU A 25 -8.46 -4.33 -1.07
N LYS A 26 -8.13 -4.17 -2.35
CA LYS A 26 -7.35 -5.17 -3.11
C LYS A 26 -5.86 -4.88 -3.12
N GLN A 27 -5.49 -3.62 -2.85
CA GLN A 27 -4.10 -3.15 -2.79
C GLN A 27 -4.00 -2.01 -1.76
N ILE A 28 -2.89 -2.00 -1.02
CA ILE A 28 -2.54 -1.01 -0.02
C ILE A 28 -1.05 -0.63 -0.19
N ASP A 29 -0.69 0.61 0.11
CA ASP A 29 0.71 1.06 0.19
C ASP A 29 0.86 2.04 1.37
N ALA A 30 1.99 1.96 2.05
CA ALA A 30 2.33 2.81 3.18
C ALA A 30 3.71 3.42 2.98
N GLY A 31 3.80 4.71 3.24
CA GLY A 31 5.03 5.48 3.03
C GLY A 31 4.84 6.94 3.42
N SER A 32 5.91 7.57 3.89
CA SER A 32 5.92 8.99 4.24
C SER A 32 4.79 9.41 5.21
N GLY A 33 4.46 8.55 6.18
CA GLY A 33 3.41 8.81 7.17
C GLY A 33 1.97 8.74 6.63
N SER A 34 1.78 8.23 5.41
CA SER A 34 0.48 8.04 4.79
C SER A 34 0.24 6.57 4.48
N VAL A 35 -1.03 6.18 4.46
CA VAL A 35 -1.49 4.87 3.98
C VAL A 35 -2.56 5.11 2.93
N VAL A 36 -2.41 4.48 1.78
CA VAL A 36 -3.32 4.61 0.64
C VAL A 36 -3.68 3.25 0.10
N GLY A 37 -4.78 3.16 -0.65
CA GLY A 37 -5.15 1.90 -1.28
C GLY A 37 -6.31 2.03 -2.24
N VAL A 38 -6.65 0.92 -2.88
CA VAL A 38 -7.77 0.82 -3.83
C VAL A 38 -8.57 -0.44 -3.59
N ASN A 39 -9.86 -0.41 -3.90
CA ASN A 39 -10.74 -1.57 -3.80
C ASN A 39 -10.99 -2.25 -5.17
N ASN A 40 -11.82 -3.29 -5.18
CA ASN A 40 -12.17 -4.04 -6.39
C ASN A 40 -12.86 -3.19 -7.47
N HIS A 41 -13.52 -2.09 -7.09
CA HIS A 41 -14.17 -1.16 -8.01
C HIS A 41 -13.24 -0.04 -8.52
N ASN A 42 -11.93 -0.11 -8.21
CA ASN A 42 -10.95 0.94 -8.50
C ASN A 42 -11.23 2.26 -7.78
N GLU A 43 -12.03 2.26 -6.71
CA GLU A 43 -12.18 3.43 -5.85
C GLU A 43 -10.89 3.60 -5.04
N ALA A 44 -10.36 4.82 -5.01
CA ALA A 44 -9.14 5.15 -4.28
C ALA A 44 -9.44 5.68 -2.88
N PHE A 45 -8.62 5.29 -1.91
CA PHE A 45 -8.77 5.62 -0.50
C PHE A 45 -7.46 6.14 0.09
N VAL A 46 -7.57 7.08 1.03
CA VAL A 46 -6.49 7.55 1.90
C VAL A 46 -6.90 7.29 3.34
N MET A 47 -5.99 6.79 4.17
CA MET A 47 -6.24 6.65 5.60
C MET A 47 -6.13 8.01 6.29
N ILE A 48 -7.21 8.44 6.91
CA ILE A 48 -7.32 9.66 7.70
C ILE A 48 -7.94 9.26 9.03
N ASP A 49 -7.29 9.57 10.15
CA ASP A 49 -7.76 9.23 11.50
C ASP A 49 -8.19 7.76 11.63
N ASN A 50 -7.35 6.84 11.15
CA ASN A 50 -7.55 5.39 11.15
C ASN A 50 -8.76 4.90 10.33
N VAL A 51 -9.33 5.75 9.47
CA VAL A 51 -10.44 5.42 8.57
C VAL A 51 -10.02 5.58 7.11
N PHE A 52 -10.26 4.55 6.29
CA PHE A 52 -10.08 4.65 4.85
C PHE A 52 -11.16 5.54 4.22
N THR A 53 -10.79 6.76 3.87
CA THR A 53 -11.66 7.77 3.28
C THR A 53 -11.53 7.75 1.76
N LYS A 54 -12.65 7.59 1.05
CA LYS A 54 -12.69 7.60 -0.42
C LYS A 54 -12.35 9.00 -0.96
N ILE A 55 -11.56 9.03 -2.03
CA ILE A 55 -11.23 10.26 -2.76
C ILE A 55 -11.79 10.22 -4.19
N SER A 56 -11.98 11.39 -4.79
CA SER A 56 -12.59 11.55 -6.13
C SER A 56 -11.62 11.23 -7.27
N THR A 57 -11.12 9.99 -7.33
CA THR A 57 -10.31 9.45 -8.44
C THR A 57 -10.54 7.95 -8.60
N SER A 58 -10.32 7.41 -9.79
CA SER A 58 -10.42 5.97 -10.09
C SER A 58 -9.04 5.42 -10.45
N LEU A 59 -8.52 4.53 -9.61
CA LEU A 59 -7.18 3.97 -9.72
C LEU A 59 -7.23 2.46 -9.52
N LYS A 60 -6.49 1.71 -10.35
CA LYS A 60 -6.28 0.27 -10.14
C LYS A 60 -5.11 -0.05 -9.22
N HIS A 61 -4.23 0.93 -8.99
CA HIS A 61 -3.13 0.88 -8.05
C HIS A 61 -2.81 2.30 -7.56
N PHE A 62 -2.56 2.45 -6.25
CA PHE A 62 -2.26 3.73 -5.61
C PHE A 62 -1.07 3.59 -4.65
N SER A 63 -0.11 4.51 -4.74
CA SER A 63 1.14 4.48 -3.99
C SER A 63 1.49 5.83 -3.37
N VAL A 64 2.24 5.77 -2.27
CA VAL A 64 2.73 6.93 -1.54
C VAL A 64 4.16 6.72 -1.06
N GLY A 65 4.96 7.79 -1.12
CA GLY A 65 6.32 7.80 -0.58
C GLY A 65 6.99 9.18 -0.74
N PRO A 66 8.33 9.27 -0.56
CA PRO A 66 9.04 10.55 -0.64
C PRO A 66 8.89 11.27 -1.98
N ALA A 67 8.59 10.54 -3.06
CA ALA A 67 8.33 11.10 -4.39
C ALA A 67 6.92 11.73 -4.55
N GLY A 68 6.08 11.63 -3.52
CA GLY A 68 4.67 12.03 -3.51
C GLY A 68 3.72 10.85 -3.70
N GLN A 69 2.50 11.18 -4.10
CA GLN A 69 1.43 10.22 -4.35
C GLN A 69 1.28 9.96 -5.85
N LEU A 70 1.34 8.70 -6.26
CA LEU A 70 1.20 8.25 -7.65
C LEU A 70 0.15 7.16 -7.76
N GLY A 71 -0.59 7.17 -8.86
CA GLY A 71 -1.57 6.14 -9.17
C GLY A 71 -1.60 5.81 -10.66
N VAL A 72 -2.14 4.64 -10.97
CA VAL A 72 -2.46 4.25 -12.34
C VAL A 72 -3.94 3.87 -12.45
N ASP A 73 -4.60 4.28 -13.53
CA ASP A 73 -5.98 3.89 -13.83
C ASP A 73 -6.07 2.57 -14.61
N SER A 74 -7.29 2.13 -14.90
CA SER A 74 -7.53 0.93 -15.71
C SER A 74 -6.95 1.01 -17.13
N ALA A 75 -6.88 2.20 -17.71
CA ALA A 75 -6.29 2.47 -19.03
C ALA A 75 -4.77 2.63 -19.00
N TYR A 76 -4.12 2.38 -17.85
CA TYR A 76 -2.67 2.53 -17.64
C TYR A 76 -2.16 3.97 -17.75
N ASN A 77 -3.04 4.97 -17.64
CA ASN A 77 -2.61 6.35 -17.48
C ASN A 77 -2.00 6.52 -16.08
N ILE A 78 -0.85 7.19 -16.02
CA ILE A 78 -0.16 7.48 -14.78
C ILE A 78 -0.62 8.85 -14.29
N PHE A 79 -0.97 8.95 -13.01
CA PHE A 79 -1.33 10.19 -12.36
C PHE A 79 -0.40 10.47 -11.19
N LYS A 80 -0.08 11.75 -10.98
CA LYS A 80 0.63 12.23 -9.81
C LYS A 80 -0.24 13.28 -9.11
N LEU A 81 -0.39 13.15 -7.79
CA LEU A 81 -1.04 14.18 -7.00
C LEU A 81 -0.19 15.45 -7.00
N LYS A 82 -0.76 16.57 -7.44
CA LYS A 82 -0.15 17.90 -7.42
C LYS A 82 -1.21 18.91 -6.97
N SER A 83 -0.87 19.74 -5.98
CA SER A 83 -1.76 20.80 -5.48
C SER A 83 -3.18 20.31 -5.14
N GLY A 84 -3.28 19.11 -4.55
CA GLY A 84 -4.56 18.51 -4.14
C GLY A 84 -5.36 17.82 -5.24
N SER A 85 -4.84 17.72 -6.48
CA SER A 85 -5.51 17.04 -7.59
C SER A 85 -4.60 16.07 -8.32
N PHE A 86 -5.16 14.96 -8.79
CA PHE A 86 -4.42 14.01 -9.63
C PHE A 86 -4.27 14.58 -11.04
N VAL A 87 -3.03 14.85 -11.41
CA VAL A 87 -2.68 15.33 -12.76
C VAL A 87 -2.06 14.18 -13.53
N GLN A 88 -2.54 13.96 -14.75
CA GLN A 88 -1.96 12.94 -15.63
C GLN A 88 -0.50 13.30 -15.91
N PHE A 89 0.39 12.36 -15.61
CA PHE A 89 1.80 12.46 -15.91
C PHE A 89 2.01 11.97 -17.35
N PRO A 90 2.69 12.72 -18.22
CA PRO A 90 2.95 12.30 -19.60
C PRO A 90 3.98 11.17 -19.61
N GLY A 91 3.54 9.94 -19.36
CA GLY A 91 4.30 8.73 -19.57
C GLY A 91 3.81 8.04 -20.83
N LYS A 92 4.48 8.24 -21.97
CA LYS A 92 4.37 7.30 -23.07
C LYS A 92 5.12 6.04 -22.66
N GLU A 93 4.35 4.98 -22.38
CA GLU A 93 4.83 3.60 -22.37
C GLU A 93 5.86 3.25 -21.27
N LEU A 94 5.41 3.25 -20.01
CA LEU A 94 5.98 2.33 -19.02
C LEU A 94 5.10 1.07 -19.05
N GLN A 95 5.53 0.04 -19.77
CA GLN A 95 4.75 -1.19 -20.02
C GLN A 95 4.31 -1.90 -18.72
N LYS A 96 4.96 -1.61 -17.58
CA LYS A 96 4.52 -1.92 -16.22
C LYS A 96 5.24 -0.96 -15.26
N ALA A 97 4.60 0.13 -14.84
CA ALA A 97 4.95 0.71 -13.55
C ALA A 97 4.37 -0.21 -12.47
N GLN A 98 5.09 -1.30 -12.17
CA GLN A 98 4.79 -2.12 -11.01
C GLN A 98 5.30 -1.33 -9.82
N ILE A 99 4.41 -0.53 -9.24
CA ILE A 99 4.61 -0.11 -7.86
C ILE A 99 4.49 -1.41 -7.08
N THR A 100 5.62 -1.88 -6.57
CA THR A 100 5.71 -3.20 -5.94
C THR A 100 4.70 -3.27 -4.82
N GLU A 101 3.95 -4.39 -4.75
CA GLU A 101 3.10 -4.70 -3.61
C GLU A 101 3.97 -4.62 -2.35
N LYS A 102 3.79 -3.56 -1.57
CA LYS A 102 4.22 -3.58 -0.19
C LYS A 102 3.06 -4.20 0.58
N THR A 103 3.28 -5.37 1.14
CA THR A 103 2.39 -5.86 2.19
C THR A 103 2.51 -4.90 3.37
N CYS A 104 1.56 -3.96 3.49
CA CYS A 104 1.41 -3.18 4.70
C CYS A 104 0.66 -4.06 5.70
N LEU A 105 1.41 -4.69 6.59
CA LEU A 105 0.88 -5.26 7.81
C LEU A 105 0.82 -4.12 8.83
N ILE A 106 -0.38 -3.66 9.18
CA ILE A 106 -0.55 -2.70 10.28
C ILE A 106 -0.38 -3.51 11.56
N CYS A 107 0.83 -3.45 12.13
CA CYS A 107 1.23 -4.18 13.31
C CYS A 107 1.75 -3.21 14.34
N HIS A 108 1.41 -3.46 15.60
CA HIS A 108 1.88 -2.68 16.73
C HIS A 108 3.13 -3.31 17.35
#